data_AF-A0A662P1G0-F1
#
_entry.id   AF-A0A662P1G0-F1
#
_cell.length_a   1.000
_cell.length_b   1.000
_cell.length_c   1.000
_cell.angle_alpha   90.00
_cell.angle_beta   90.00
_cell.angle_gamma   90.00
#
_symmetry.space_group_name_H-M   'P 1'
#
loop_
_entity.id
_entity.type
_entity.pdbx_description
1 polymer ?
#
loop_
_entity_poly.entity_id
_entity_poly.type
_entity_poly.pdbx_seq_one_letter_code
_entity_poly.pdbx_strand_id
1 'polypeptide(L)'
;MKWLRKSPGGGVRLFTSEYDEVQILIHGRAGQGVVLLGYLLGKIASECGFNCLQTSSYGAEARAGNSSSEVVISKSEIEFPGVLEADVLVLLSEGFESLLNKCKRDCLIIKTEGVRSPPIGNTIEIPALKISKEIGSPRDVNLVILGFLVKKLGLDKGVSLKILDEMELNKRAFESGYSLLD
;
A
#
# COMPACT_ATOMS: atom_id res chain seq x y z
N MET A 1 18.22 13.27 4.04
CA MET A 1 17.69 12.66 2.79
C MET A 1 18.46 11.38 2.45
N LYS A 2 18.18 10.25 3.13
CA LYS A 2 18.91 8.98 2.87
C LYS A 2 18.27 8.07 1.81
N TRP A 3 17.07 8.40 1.31
CA TRP A 3 16.23 7.45 0.56
C TRP A 3 16.05 7.75 -0.93
N LEU A 4 16.50 8.91 -1.42
CA LEU A 4 16.44 9.28 -2.84
C LEU A 4 17.76 8.99 -3.55
N ARG A 5 18.23 7.74 -3.53
CA ARG A 5 19.23 7.29 -4.50
C ARG A 5 18.50 6.64 -5.68
N LYS A 6 18.39 7.41 -6.77
CA LYS A 6 17.92 6.90 -8.07
C LYS A 6 18.73 5.65 -8.41
N SER A 7 18.06 4.51 -8.55
CA SER A 7 18.67 3.37 -9.25
C SER A 7 18.77 3.74 -10.74
N PRO A 8 19.78 3.26 -11.48
CA PRO A 8 19.79 3.35 -12.94
C PRO A 8 18.58 2.55 -13.44
N GLY A 9 17.47 3.26 -13.72
CA GLY A 9 16.15 2.66 -13.98
C GLY A 9 14.96 3.35 -13.30
N GLY A 10 15.15 4.43 -12.52
CA GLY A 10 14.03 5.26 -12.03
C GLY A 10 13.22 4.70 -10.85
N GLY A 11 13.48 3.46 -10.44
CA GLY A 11 12.91 2.85 -9.24
C GLY A 11 13.50 3.39 -7.93
N VAL A 12 12.64 3.57 -6.92
CA VAL A 12 13.05 3.81 -5.53
C VAL A 12 13.35 2.45 -4.91
N ARG A 13 14.59 2.21 -4.47
CA ARG A 13 14.91 1.04 -3.64
C ARG A 13 14.50 1.36 -2.21
N LEU A 14 13.46 0.68 -1.72
CA LEU A 14 13.01 0.87 -0.34
C LEU A 14 13.90 0.13 0.68
N PHE A 15 14.64 -0.88 0.23
CA PHE A 15 15.65 -1.55 1.06
C PHE A 15 17.07 -1.23 0.57
N THR A 16 17.83 -0.59 1.43
CA THR A 16 19.24 -0.22 1.32
C THR A 16 20.17 -1.05 2.23
N SER A 17 19.63 -1.74 3.23
CA SER A 17 20.33 -2.65 4.13
C SER A 17 19.58 -3.98 4.32
N GLU A 18 20.19 -4.93 5.05
CA GLU A 18 19.58 -6.21 5.47
C GLU A 18 18.66 -6.08 6.69
N TYR A 19 18.72 -4.96 7.40
CA TYR A 19 17.87 -4.63 8.56
C TYR A 19 16.79 -3.61 8.20
N ASP A 20 16.60 -3.33 6.92
CA ASP A 20 15.63 -2.33 6.49
C ASP A 20 14.21 -2.91 6.58
N GLU A 21 13.36 -2.10 7.20
CA GLU A 21 11.93 -2.31 7.34
C GLU A 21 11.20 -1.18 6.60
N VAL A 22 10.07 -1.53 5.98
CA VAL A 22 9.13 -0.56 5.41
C VAL A 22 7.82 -0.66 6.17
N GLN A 23 7.41 0.45 6.76
CA GLN A 23 6.16 0.57 7.51
C GLN A 23 5.10 1.32 6.71
N ILE A 24 3.94 0.69 6.52
CA ILE A 24 2.89 1.17 5.63
C ILE A 24 1.58 1.29 6.41
N LEU A 25 0.97 2.48 6.38
CA LEU A 25 -0.40 2.70 6.83
C LEU A 25 -1.31 2.83 5.63
N ILE A 26 -2.46 2.15 5.68
CA ILE A 26 -3.49 2.19 4.65
C ILE A 26 -4.77 2.66 5.31
N HIS A 27 -5.41 3.68 4.72
CA HIS A 27 -6.63 4.28 5.22
C HIS A 27 -7.71 4.32 4.16
N GLY A 28 -8.96 4.11 4.58
CA GLY A 28 -10.13 4.28 3.75
C GLY A 28 -11.43 4.12 4.56
N ARG A 29 -12.54 3.94 3.84
CA ARG A 29 -13.84 3.64 4.44
C ARG A 29 -14.17 2.16 4.34
N ALA A 30 -15.06 1.70 5.22
CA ALA A 30 -15.62 0.35 5.14
C ALA A 30 -16.12 0.06 3.70
N GLY A 31 -15.78 -1.12 3.18
CA GLY A 31 -16.14 -1.55 1.82
C GLY A 31 -15.15 -1.16 0.71
N GLN A 32 -14.14 -0.33 0.98
CA GLN A 32 -13.09 -0.02 -0.01
C GLN A 32 -11.96 -1.04 -0.08
N GLY A 33 -12.04 -2.13 0.70
CA GLY A 33 -11.03 -3.19 0.67
C GLY A 33 -9.69 -2.81 1.31
N VAL A 34 -9.68 -1.90 2.29
CA VAL A 34 -8.47 -1.49 3.04
C VAL A 34 -7.75 -2.69 3.68
N VAL A 35 -8.49 -3.55 4.36
CA VAL A 35 -7.91 -4.73 5.02
C VAL A 35 -7.49 -5.78 4.02
N LEU A 36 -8.25 -5.96 2.94
CA LEU A 36 -7.85 -6.84 1.84
C LEU A 36 -6.54 -6.37 1.19
N LEU A 37 -6.39 -5.05 0.96
CA LEU A 37 -5.17 -4.47 0.42
C LEU A 37 -3.97 -4.75 1.32
N GLY A 38 -4.09 -4.50 2.62
CA GLY A 38 -3.03 -4.77 3.58
C GLY A 38 -2.67 -6.25 3.67
N TYR A 39 -3.69 -7.13 3.73
CA TYR A 39 -3.51 -8.57 3.75
C TYR A 39 -2.78 -9.07 2.50
N LEU A 40 -3.23 -8.67 1.30
CA LEU A 40 -2.60 -9.08 0.04
C LEU A 40 -1.16 -8.61 -0.04
N LEU A 41 -0.89 -7.35 0.36
CA LEU A 41 0.46 -6.81 0.35
C LEU A 41 1.39 -7.60 1.27
N GLY A 42 0.97 -7.88 2.51
CA GLY A 42 1.72 -8.69 3.45
C GLY A 42 1.91 -10.13 2.98
N LYS A 43 0.86 -10.76 2.42
CA LYS A 43 0.94 -12.12 1.86
C LYS A 43 1.93 -12.19 0.69
N ILE A 44 1.87 -11.24 -0.24
CA ILE A 44 2.79 -11.18 -1.39
C ILE A 44 4.23 -11.01 -0.91
N ALA A 45 4.48 -10.10 0.03
CA ALA A 45 5.81 -9.89 0.57
C ALA A 45 6.33 -11.12 1.34
N SER A 46 5.48 -11.80 2.09
CA SER A 46 5.78 -13.07 2.76
C SER A 46 6.22 -14.16 1.77
N GLU A 47 5.45 -14.33 0.69
CA GLU A 47 5.79 -15.29 -0.39
C GLU A 47 7.03 -14.86 -1.20
N CYS A 48 7.41 -13.59 -1.16
CA CYS A 48 8.69 -13.09 -1.68
C CYS A 48 9.87 -13.28 -0.70
N GLY A 49 9.66 -13.92 0.44
CA GLY A 49 10.70 -14.22 1.43
C GLY A 49 10.97 -13.13 2.46
N PHE A 50 10.10 -12.13 2.59
CA PHE A 50 10.20 -11.10 3.63
C PHE A 50 9.40 -11.50 4.88
N ASN A 51 9.85 -11.05 6.05
CA ASN A 51 9.03 -11.08 7.25
C ASN A 51 7.94 -10.02 7.13
N CYS A 52 6.70 -10.41 7.41
CA CYS A 52 5.55 -9.53 7.26
C CYS A 52 4.62 -9.62 8.47
N LEU A 53 4.14 -8.47 8.91
CA LEU A 53 3.09 -8.35 9.91
C LEU A 53 2.00 -7.42 9.38
N GLN A 54 0.75 -7.85 9.52
CA GLN A 54 -0.40 -7.05 9.17
C GLN A 54 -1.34 -6.98 10.36
N THR A 55 -1.72 -5.76 10.72
CA THR A 55 -2.77 -5.51 11.70
C THR A 55 -3.82 -4.61 11.05
N SER A 56 -5.06 -4.70 11.53
CA SER A 56 -6.15 -3.85 11.04
C SER A 56 -6.95 -3.32 12.21
N SER A 57 -7.36 -2.06 12.08
CA SER A 57 -8.28 -1.41 13.00
C SER A 57 -9.54 -0.97 12.26
N TYR A 58 -10.67 -1.11 12.94
CA TYR A 58 -11.96 -0.65 12.46
C TYR A 58 -12.50 0.33 13.49
N GLY A 59 -13.03 1.47 13.06
CA GLY A 59 -13.75 2.37 13.96
C GLY A 59 -14.94 1.66 14.63
N ALA A 60 -15.40 2.18 15.77
CA ALA A 60 -16.56 1.64 16.51
C ALA A 60 -17.82 1.48 15.63
N GLU A 61 -17.89 2.21 14.50
CA GLU A 61 -18.94 2.17 13.49
C GLU A 61 -18.63 1.16 12.37
N ALA A 62 -18.49 -0.13 12.71
CA ALA A 62 -18.00 -1.21 11.84
C ALA A 62 -18.74 -1.42 10.49
N ARG A 63 -19.79 -0.65 10.18
CA ARG A 63 -20.54 -0.69 8.90
C ARG A 63 -20.50 0.60 8.08
N ALA A 64 -20.04 1.73 8.62
CA ALA A 64 -20.04 3.02 7.92
C ALA A 64 -18.82 3.93 8.21
N GLY A 65 -17.92 3.49 9.09
CA GLY A 65 -16.79 4.26 9.57
C GLY A 65 -15.49 4.07 8.78
N ASN A 66 -14.45 4.69 9.33
CA ASN A 66 -13.08 4.55 8.85
C ASN A 66 -12.53 3.15 9.12
N SER A 67 -11.70 2.68 8.21
CA SER A 67 -10.96 1.43 8.32
C SER A 67 -9.50 1.70 7.99
N SER A 68 -8.62 1.09 8.77
CA SER A 68 -7.19 1.23 8.61
C SER A 68 -6.50 -0.13 8.68
N SER A 69 -5.43 -0.28 7.90
CA SER A 69 -4.55 -1.44 7.93
C SER A 69 -3.12 -0.97 8.06
N GLU A 70 -2.36 -1.65 8.90
CA GLU A 70 -0.94 -1.44 9.11
C GLU A 70 -0.21 -2.65 8.54
N VAL A 71 0.83 -2.41 7.75
CA VAL A 71 1.66 -3.47 7.16
C VAL A 71 3.11 -3.12 7.43
N VAL A 72 3.83 -4.08 7.99
CA VAL A 72 5.26 -4.01 8.23
C VAL A 72 5.92 -5.09 7.37
N ILE A 73 6.88 -4.69 6.54
CA ILE A 73 7.67 -5.60 5.69
C ILE A 73 9.13 -5.43 6.02
N SER A 74 9.79 -6.50 6.46
CA SER A 74 11.18 -6.49 6.90
C SER A 74 11.98 -7.64 6.29
N LYS A 75 13.27 -7.40 6.09
CA LYS A 75 14.23 -8.47 5.73
C LYS A 75 14.68 -9.30 6.94
N SER A 76 14.49 -8.78 8.15
CA SER A 76 14.82 -9.45 9.41
C SER A 76 13.55 -9.69 10.24
N GLU A 77 13.70 -10.30 11.40
CA GLU A 77 12.61 -10.47 12.37
C GLU A 77 11.96 -9.11 12.71
N ILE A 78 10.63 -9.12 12.90
CA ILE A 78 9.87 -7.93 13.28
C ILE A 78 9.75 -7.89 14.80
N GLU A 79 10.40 -6.90 15.43
CA GLU A 79 10.46 -6.79 16.89
C GLU A 79 9.17 -6.23 17.52
N PHE A 80 8.42 -5.41 16.79
CA PHE A 80 7.22 -4.75 17.29
C PHE A 80 5.97 -5.08 16.47
N PRO A 81 4.84 -5.43 17.11
CA PRO A 81 3.60 -5.76 16.41
C PRO A 81 2.83 -4.51 15.97
N GLY A 82 3.26 -3.90 14.86
CA GLY A 82 2.51 -2.85 14.16
C GLY A 82 3.41 -1.76 13.61
N VAL A 83 2.80 -0.78 12.96
CA VAL A 83 3.53 0.41 12.54
C VAL A 83 3.83 1.27 13.77
N LEU A 84 5.00 1.89 13.82
CA LEU A 84 5.40 2.90 14.80
C LEU A 84 5.48 4.28 14.14
N GLU A 85 6.20 4.35 13.03
CA GLU A 85 6.36 5.56 12.22
C GLU A 85 6.31 5.18 10.73
N ALA A 86 5.18 5.46 10.08
CA ALA A 86 4.93 5.04 8.70
C ALA A 86 5.88 5.73 7.71
N ASP A 87 6.52 4.92 6.87
CA ASP A 87 7.26 5.34 5.67
C ASP A 87 6.31 5.68 4.53
N VAL A 88 5.18 4.98 4.46
CA VAL A 88 4.18 5.14 3.40
C VAL A 88 2.78 5.26 4.00
N LEU A 89 2.03 6.26 3.57
CA LEU A 89 0.61 6.42 3.87
C LEU A 89 -0.22 6.30 2.59
N VAL A 90 -1.06 5.27 2.53
CA VAL A 90 -1.97 4.99 1.42
C VAL A 90 -3.37 5.48 1.76
N LEU A 91 -3.95 6.34 0.93
CA LEU A 91 -5.23 7.00 1.17
C LEU A 91 -6.26 6.68 0.07
N LEU A 92 -7.26 5.89 0.43
CA LEU A 92 -8.40 5.54 -0.44
C LEU A 92 -9.62 6.46 -0.23
N SER A 93 -9.66 7.19 0.89
CA SER A 93 -10.70 8.16 1.26
C SER A 93 -10.16 9.23 2.22
N GLU A 94 -10.97 10.26 2.46
CA GLU A 94 -10.80 11.25 3.54
C GLU A 94 -10.88 10.63 4.95
N GLY A 95 -10.55 11.42 5.98
CA GLY A 95 -10.67 11.03 7.39
C GLY A 95 -9.40 10.39 7.98
N PHE A 96 -8.24 10.68 7.38
CA PHE A 96 -6.94 10.13 7.77
C PHE A 96 -6.22 10.97 8.83
N GLU A 97 -6.77 12.11 9.23
CA GLU A 97 -6.09 13.13 10.05
C GLU A 97 -5.55 12.56 11.37
N SER A 98 -6.26 11.59 11.97
CA SER A 98 -5.83 10.91 13.20
C SER A 98 -4.62 9.99 13.04
N LEU A 99 -4.22 9.67 11.80
CA LEU A 99 -3.07 8.80 11.50
C LEU A 99 -1.77 9.58 11.28
N LEU A 100 -1.85 10.92 11.12
CA LEU A 100 -0.71 11.75 10.74
C LEU A 100 0.36 11.81 11.83
N ASN A 101 -0.01 11.66 13.09
CA ASN A 101 0.94 11.57 14.21
C ASN A 101 1.79 10.29 14.18
N LYS A 102 1.36 9.27 13.43
CA LYS A 102 2.02 7.99 13.25
C LYS A 102 2.83 7.93 11.95
N CYS A 103 2.96 9.04 11.23
CA CYS A 103 3.70 9.12 9.96
C CYS A 103 5.04 9.85 10.16
N LYS A 104 6.08 9.39 9.45
CA LYS A 104 7.36 10.13 9.37
C LYS A 104 7.14 11.50 8.72
N ARG A 105 8.02 12.46 9.02
CA ARG A 105 7.95 13.80 8.40
C ARG A 105 8.11 13.77 6.88
N ASP A 106 8.90 12.83 6.37
CA ASP A 106 9.14 12.58 4.95
C ASP A 106 8.35 11.38 4.41
N CYS A 107 7.26 10.98 5.09
CA CYS A 107 6.36 9.90 4.69
C CYS A 107 5.89 10.07 3.24
N LEU A 108 5.98 9.00 2.44
CA LEU A 108 5.44 8.98 1.09
C LEU A 108 3.92 8.81 1.14
N ILE A 109 3.19 9.77 0.60
CA ILE A 109 1.74 9.71 0.46
C ILE A 109 1.40 9.10 -0.90
N ILE A 110 0.60 8.04 -0.90
CA ILE A 110 -0.01 7.46 -2.11
C ILE A 110 -1.52 7.61 -1.95
N LYS A 111 -2.17 8.35 -2.85
CA LYS A 111 -3.60 8.62 -2.76
C LYS A 111 -4.33 8.32 -4.06
N THR A 112 -5.60 7.95 -3.96
CA THR A 112 -6.50 7.95 -5.12
C THR A 112 -6.91 9.38 -5.47
N GLU A 113 -7.35 9.60 -6.71
CA GLU A 113 -7.85 10.89 -7.17
C GLU A 113 -8.96 11.46 -6.28
N GLY A 114 -8.95 12.78 -6.10
CA GLY A 114 -9.97 13.50 -5.32
C GLY A 114 -9.84 13.43 -3.80
N VAL A 115 -8.94 12.61 -3.26
CA VAL A 115 -8.63 12.58 -1.81
C VAL A 115 -7.60 13.68 -1.48
N ARG A 116 -7.78 14.45 -0.42
CA ARG A 116 -6.79 15.47 -0.01
C ARG A 116 -5.49 14.81 0.46
N SER A 117 -4.36 15.45 0.20
CA SER A 117 -3.07 15.03 0.73
C SER A 117 -2.72 15.82 2.00
N PRO A 118 -2.20 15.19 3.05
CA PRO A 118 -1.59 15.93 4.15
C PRO A 118 -0.35 16.71 3.65
N PRO A 119 0.00 17.84 4.30
CA PRO A 119 1.18 18.62 3.94
C PRO A 119 2.47 18.01 4.52
N ILE A 120 2.66 16.70 4.33
CA ILE A 120 3.86 15.95 4.78
C ILE A 120 4.44 15.14 3.62
N GLY A 121 5.77 15.05 3.60
CA GLY A 121 6.53 14.30 2.60
C GLY A 121 6.14 14.54 1.14
N ASN A 122 6.39 13.53 0.30
CA ASN A 122 6.07 13.57 -1.12
C ASN A 122 4.72 12.90 -1.37
N THR A 123 3.95 13.39 -2.34
CA THR A 123 2.65 12.81 -2.70
C THR A 123 2.68 12.26 -4.12
N ILE A 124 2.12 11.06 -4.30
CA ILE A 124 1.82 10.44 -5.58
C ILE A 124 0.30 10.23 -5.65
N GLU A 125 -0.36 10.85 -6.62
CA GLU A 125 -1.75 10.58 -6.93
C GLU A 125 -1.85 9.49 -7.99
N ILE A 126 -2.66 8.48 -7.72
CA ILE A 126 -2.95 7.36 -8.61
C ILE A 126 -4.39 7.51 -9.10
N PRO A 127 -4.66 7.50 -10.42
CA PRO A 127 -6.02 7.57 -10.96
C PRO A 127 -6.74 6.20 -10.85
N ALA A 128 -6.74 5.61 -9.66
CA ALA A 128 -7.18 4.24 -9.42
C ALA A 128 -8.68 4.06 -9.62
N LEU A 129 -9.51 5.05 -9.29
CA LEU A 129 -10.96 5.00 -9.52
C LEU A 129 -11.30 5.13 -11.01
N LYS A 130 -10.57 5.95 -11.75
CA LYS A 130 -10.70 6.09 -13.20
C LYS A 130 -10.32 4.78 -13.89
N ILE A 131 -9.14 4.23 -13.57
CA ILE A 131 -8.67 2.95 -14.12
C ILE A 131 -9.67 1.84 -13.84
N SER A 132 -10.13 1.72 -12.57
CA SER A 132 -11.05 0.66 -12.18
C SER A 132 -12.40 0.75 -12.92
N LYS A 133 -12.89 1.97 -13.21
CA LYS A 133 -14.07 2.20 -14.04
C LYS A 133 -13.84 1.79 -15.51
N GLU A 134 -12.71 2.19 -16.09
CA GLU A 134 -12.39 1.91 -17.51
C GLU A 134 -12.27 0.41 -17.80
N ILE A 135 -11.77 -0.38 -16.84
CA ILE A 135 -11.69 -1.84 -16.98
C ILE A 135 -13.01 -2.58 -16.65
N GLY A 136 -14.05 -1.86 -16.24
CA GLY A 136 -15.37 -2.41 -15.89
C GLY A 136 -15.49 -2.95 -14.47
N SER A 137 -14.61 -2.56 -13.56
CA SER A 137 -14.55 -3.07 -12.18
C SER A 137 -14.37 -1.95 -11.15
N PRO A 138 -15.34 -1.03 -11.00
CA PRO A 138 -15.20 0.19 -10.20
C PRO A 138 -14.94 -0.05 -8.69
N ARG A 139 -15.13 -1.28 -8.21
CA ARG A 139 -14.87 -1.69 -6.82
C ARG A 139 -13.40 -2.05 -6.57
N ASP A 140 -12.60 -2.26 -7.61
CA ASP A 140 -11.24 -2.82 -7.50
C ASP A 140 -10.15 -1.73 -7.42
N VAL A 141 -10.50 -0.56 -6.89
CA VAL A 141 -9.56 0.56 -6.64
C VAL A 141 -8.37 0.08 -5.80
N ASN A 142 -8.63 -0.72 -4.78
CA ASN A 142 -7.61 -1.29 -3.91
C ASN A 142 -6.63 -2.20 -4.68
N LEU A 143 -7.09 -2.98 -5.66
CA LEU A 143 -6.23 -3.84 -6.46
C LEU A 143 -5.35 -3.04 -7.43
N VAL A 144 -5.84 -1.93 -7.98
CA VAL A 144 -5.00 -0.99 -8.74
C VAL A 144 -3.89 -0.42 -7.86
N ILE A 145 -4.24 0.02 -6.63
CA ILE A 145 -3.24 0.50 -5.67
C ILE A 145 -2.26 -0.60 -5.27
N LEU A 146 -2.71 -1.85 -5.10
CA LEU A 146 -1.85 -2.99 -4.83
C LEU A 146 -0.81 -3.18 -5.93
N GLY A 147 -1.22 -3.14 -7.20
CA GLY A 147 -0.32 -3.24 -8.35
C GLY A 147 0.78 -2.21 -8.32
N PHE A 148 0.40 -0.95 -8.08
CA PHE A 148 1.36 0.15 -7.94
C PHE A 148 2.34 -0.09 -6.79
N LEU A 149 1.84 -0.49 -5.61
CA LEU A 149 2.65 -0.76 -4.42
C LEU A 149 3.63 -1.90 -4.65
N VAL A 150 3.19 -3.03 -5.21
CA VAL A 150 4.06 -4.20 -5.49
C VAL A 150 5.24 -3.79 -6.36
N LYS A 151 4.99 -3.04 -7.44
CA LYS A 151 6.09 -2.57 -8.30
C LYS A 151 6.99 -1.57 -7.59
N LYS A 152 6.41 -0.61 -6.85
CA LYS A 152 7.16 0.40 -6.10
C LYS A 152 8.07 -0.23 -5.03
N LEU A 153 7.60 -1.31 -4.40
CA LEU A 153 8.32 -2.09 -3.39
C LEU A 153 9.32 -3.09 -3.99
N GLY A 154 9.29 -3.31 -5.32
CA GLY A 154 10.14 -4.29 -5.97
C GLY A 154 9.77 -5.73 -5.63
N LEU A 155 8.51 -5.99 -5.28
CA LEU A 155 7.98 -7.32 -5.03
C LEU A 155 7.69 -8.04 -6.35
N ASP A 156 7.73 -9.37 -6.34
CA ASP A 156 7.62 -10.18 -7.54
C ASP A 156 6.19 -10.17 -8.13
N LYS A 157 6.08 -9.80 -9.41
CA LYS A 157 4.80 -9.75 -10.13
C LYS A 157 4.19 -11.14 -10.30
N GLY A 158 5.00 -12.16 -10.55
CA GLY A 158 4.54 -13.54 -10.76
C GLY A 158 3.91 -14.13 -9.51
N VAL A 159 4.58 -13.97 -8.36
CA VAL A 159 4.04 -14.31 -7.02
C VAL A 159 2.71 -13.61 -6.79
N SER A 160 2.65 -12.30 -7.09
CA SER A 160 1.44 -11.51 -6.94
C SER A 160 0.28 -12.06 -7.78
N LEU A 161 0.52 -12.35 -9.06
CA LEU A 161 -0.50 -12.88 -9.98
C LEU A 161 -0.99 -14.27 -9.55
N LYS A 162 -0.11 -15.13 -9.04
CA LYS A 162 -0.47 -16.45 -8.52
C LYS A 162 -1.42 -16.33 -7.32
N ILE A 163 -1.10 -15.46 -6.36
CA ILE A 163 -1.96 -15.23 -5.17
C ILE A 163 -3.32 -14.67 -5.58
N LEU A 164 -3.35 -13.72 -6.52
CA LEU A 164 -4.61 -13.15 -7.01
C LEU A 164 -5.47 -14.21 -7.72
N ASP A 165 -4.86 -15.14 -8.45
CA ASP A 165 -5.55 -16.25 -9.12
C ASP A 165 -6.15 -17.24 -8.11
N GLU A 166 -5.37 -17.67 -7.11
CA GLU A 166 -5.83 -18.56 -6.03
C GLU A 166 -7.00 -17.97 -5.22
N MET A 167 -7.08 -16.64 -5.13
CA MET A 167 -8.13 -15.92 -4.42
C MET A 167 -9.25 -15.41 -5.34
N GLU A 168 -9.23 -15.77 -6.63
CA GLU A 168 -10.21 -15.35 -7.65
C GLU A 168 -10.39 -13.82 -7.75
N LEU A 169 -9.29 -13.07 -7.57
CA LEU A 169 -9.28 -11.61 -7.59
C LEU A 169 -8.96 -11.05 -8.98
N ASN A 170 -9.35 -9.80 -9.22
CA ASN A 170 -9.21 -9.17 -10.52
C ASN A 170 -7.75 -8.80 -10.86
N LYS A 171 -7.09 -9.70 -11.59
CA LYS A 171 -5.70 -9.52 -12.09
C LYS A 171 -5.56 -8.28 -12.99
N ARG A 172 -6.57 -7.94 -13.80
CA ARG A 172 -6.49 -6.79 -14.71
C ARG A 172 -6.40 -5.46 -13.96
N ALA A 173 -7.11 -5.34 -12.83
CA ALA A 173 -7.02 -4.17 -11.96
C ALA A 173 -5.61 -4.01 -11.38
N PHE A 174 -5.06 -5.11 -10.84
CA PHE A 174 -3.69 -5.16 -10.36
C PHE A 174 -2.67 -4.79 -11.44
N GLU A 175 -2.75 -5.41 -12.61
CA GLU A 175 -1.79 -5.15 -13.70
C GLU A 175 -1.84 -3.72 -14.20
N SER A 176 -3.03 -3.12 -14.27
CA SER A 176 -3.19 -1.71 -14.66
C SER A 176 -2.46 -0.78 -13.70
N GLY A 177 -2.51 -1.06 -12.39
CA GLY A 177 -1.75 -0.32 -11.38
C GLY A 177 -0.25 -0.57 -11.42
N TYR A 178 0.14 -1.83 -11.65
CA TYR A 178 1.54 -2.22 -11.80
C TYR A 178 2.21 -1.50 -12.99
N SER A 179 1.50 -1.30 -14.10
CA SER A 179 2.06 -0.64 -15.28
C SER A 179 2.22 0.89 -15.17
N LEU A 180 1.79 1.52 -14.08
CA LEU A 180 1.90 2.98 -13.91
C LEU A 180 3.33 3.49 -13.68
N LEU A 181 4.28 2.59 -13.40
CA LEU A 181 5.70 2.93 -13.25
C LEU A 181 6.55 2.35 -14.39
N ASP A 182 5.94 1.97 -15.52
CA ASP A 182 6.67 1.58 -16.75
C ASP A 182 7.25 2.81 -17.45
#